data_AF-A0A966XIM3-F1
#
_entry.id   AF-A0A966XIM3-F1
#
_cell.length_a   1.000
_cell.length_b   1.000
_cell.length_c   1.000
_cell.angle_alpha   90.00
_cell.angle_beta   90.00
_cell.angle_gamma   90.00
#
_symmetry.space_group_name_H-M   'P 1'
#
loop_
_entity.id
_entity.type
_entity.pdbx_description
1 polymer ?
#
loop_
_entity_poly.entity_id
_entity_poly.type
_entity_poly.pdbx_seq_one_letter_code
_entity_poly.pdbx_strand_id
1 'polypeptide(L)'
;MHGHTDDSHIRFAHADSWAGTGRLDVLPRDAREDHEHEHLAPLATRSFGAGYRAHEEEPDAYRTCFERDRDRILHASAFRRLAGKTQVFVFPQDHQRTRLTHALEVAQVAASVARALGLNVALTEAIALGHDC
;
A
#
# COMPACT_ATOMS: atom_id res chain seq x y z
N MET A 1 -16.61 -23.32 -17.67
CA MET A 1 -15.57 -23.99 -16.85
C MET A 1 -16.29 -24.92 -15.89
N HIS A 2 -16.04 -26.22 -15.94
CA HIS A 2 -16.59 -27.17 -14.98
C HIS A 2 -15.68 -27.17 -13.75
N GLY A 3 -16.18 -26.78 -12.58
CA GLY A 3 -15.40 -26.75 -11.33
C GLY A 3 -15.10 -28.15 -10.78
N HIS A 4 -14.22 -28.24 -9.79
CA HIS A 4 -13.84 -29.49 -9.13
C HIS A 4 -14.69 -29.71 -7.89
N THR A 5 -15.20 -30.94 -7.69
CA THR A 5 -16.07 -31.25 -6.54
C THR A 5 -15.29 -32.15 -5.58
N ASP A 6 -15.23 -31.76 -4.31
CA ASP A 6 -14.69 -32.58 -3.22
C ASP A 6 -15.80 -33.47 -2.60
N ASP A 7 -15.41 -34.48 -1.80
CA ASP A 7 -16.29 -35.38 -1.06
C ASP A 7 -17.28 -34.65 -0.12
N SER A 8 -16.97 -33.39 0.20
CA SER A 8 -17.84 -32.46 0.95
C SER A 8 -18.93 -31.77 0.12
N HIS A 9 -19.08 -32.11 -1.18
CA HIS A 9 -19.98 -31.47 -2.16
C HIS A 9 -19.69 -29.98 -2.44
N ILE A 10 -18.55 -29.45 -1.99
CA ILE A 10 -18.13 -28.08 -2.29
C ILE A 10 -17.49 -28.05 -3.69
N ARG A 11 -17.91 -27.09 -4.52
CA ARG A 11 -17.32 -26.85 -5.85
C ARG A 11 -16.24 -25.78 -5.77
N PHE A 12 -15.01 -26.18 -6.08
CA PHE A 12 -13.85 -25.30 -6.12
C PHE A 12 -13.51 -24.88 -7.56
N ALA A 13 -12.89 -23.70 -7.68
CA ALA A 13 -12.38 -23.20 -8.95
C ALA A 13 -11.15 -23.99 -9.44
N HIS A 14 -10.31 -24.49 -8.52
CA HIS A 14 -9.12 -25.30 -8.83
C HIS A 14 -9.14 -26.62 -8.03
N ALA A 15 -8.60 -27.68 -8.61
CA ALA A 15 -8.59 -29.03 -8.01
C ALA A 15 -7.80 -29.11 -6.68
N ASP A 16 -6.83 -28.22 -6.52
CA ASP A 16 -5.93 -28.08 -5.37
C ASP A 16 -6.34 -26.92 -4.44
N SER A 17 -7.53 -26.36 -4.63
CA SER A 17 -8.04 -25.32 -3.74
C SER A 17 -8.28 -25.91 -2.36
N TRP A 18 -7.46 -25.49 -1.40
CA TRP A 18 -7.72 -25.71 0.02
C TRP A 18 -8.08 -24.37 0.67
N ALA A 19 -9.01 -24.40 1.62
CA ALA A 19 -9.35 -23.25 2.45
C ALA A 19 -9.17 -23.65 3.91
N GLY A 20 -8.32 -22.93 4.63
CA GLY A 20 -8.22 -23.01 6.08
C GLY A 20 -7.96 -21.64 6.67
N THR A 21 -7.88 -21.58 7.99
CA THR A 21 -7.77 -20.31 8.73
C THR A 21 -6.43 -19.60 8.53
N GLY A 22 -5.50 -20.17 7.74
CA GLY A 22 -4.18 -19.61 7.53
C GLY A 22 -3.37 -19.53 8.83
N ARG A 23 -2.45 -18.57 8.90
CA ARG A 23 -1.66 -18.31 10.10
C ARG A 23 -2.51 -17.59 11.15
N LEU A 24 -2.57 -18.14 12.37
CA LEU A 24 -3.28 -17.55 13.50
C LEU A 24 -2.41 -16.57 14.31
N ASP A 25 -1.10 -16.62 14.13
CA ASP A 25 -0.17 -15.73 14.81
C ASP A 25 -0.10 -14.37 14.12
N VAL A 26 -0.22 -13.30 14.90
CA VAL A 26 0.01 -11.94 14.43
C VAL A 26 1.50 -11.75 14.19
N LEU A 27 1.87 -11.25 13.01
CA LEU A 27 3.25 -10.92 12.68
C LEU A 27 3.59 -9.53 13.26
N PRO A 28 4.47 -9.43 14.27
CA PRO A 28 4.84 -8.15 14.88
C PRO A 28 5.67 -7.29 13.92
N ARG A 29 5.74 -5.98 14.19
CA ARG A 29 6.43 -5.01 13.34
C ARG A 29 7.88 -5.40 13.03
N ASP A 30 8.65 -5.75 14.05
CA ASP A 30 10.07 -6.13 13.93
C ASP A 30 10.28 -7.27 12.95
N ALA A 31 9.51 -8.35 13.07
CA ALA A 31 9.56 -9.48 12.13
C ALA A 31 9.20 -9.08 10.69
N ARG A 32 8.33 -8.07 10.50
CA ARG A 32 8.00 -7.52 9.17
C ARG A 32 9.15 -6.67 8.63
N GLU A 33 9.79 -5.87 9.47
CA GLU A 33 10.95 -5.04 9.12
C GLU A 33 12.16 -5.91 8.75
N ASP A 34 12.38 -7.03 9.44
CA ASP A 34 13.42 -8.01 9.12
C ASP A 34 13.14 -8.69 7.77
N HIS A 35 11.91 -9.16 7.55
CA HIS A 35 11.53 -9.74 6.27
C HIS A 35 11.68 -8.73 5.12
N GLU A 36 11.28 -7.48 5.33
CA GLU A 36 11.51 -6.39 4.38
C GLU A 36 13.00 -6.20 4.11
N HIS A 37 13.84 -6.22 5.14
CA HIS A 37 15.29 -6.05 5.01
C HIS A 37 15.92 -7.10 4.08
N GLU A 38 15.51 -8.36 4.24
CA GLU A 38 16.03 -9.51 3.49
C GLU A 38 15.62 -9.49 2.01
N HIS A 39 14.40 -9.01 1.71
CA HIS A 39 13.81 -9.12 0.37
C HIS A 39 13.94 -7.85 -0.48
N LEU A 40 14.12 -6.69 0.15
CA LEU A 40 14.29 -5.43 -0.58
C LEU A 40 15.65 -5.37 -1.30
N ALA A 41 15.68 -4.72 -2.45
CA ALA A 41 16.89 -4.52 -3.24
C ALA A 41 18.01 -3.83 -2.43
N PRO A 42 19.30 -4.05 -2.74
CA PRO A 42 20.45 -3.57 -1.95
C PRO A 42 20.51 -2.06 -1.66
N LEU A 43 19.74 -1.23 -2.37
CA LEU A 43 19.69 0.23 -2.20
C LEU A 43 18.30 0.78 -1.87
N ALA A 44 17.31 -0.10 -1.66
CA ALA A 44 15.99 0.34 -1.26
C ALA A 44 16.00 0.84 0.20
N THR A 45 15.30 1.94 0.47
CA THR A 45 15.13 2.47 1.82
C THR A 45 14.44 1.45 2.71
N ARG A 46 15.00 1.19 3.90
CA ARG A 46 14.42 0.28 4.90
C ARG A 46 13.49 1.04 5.84
N SER A 47 12.49 0.34 6.38
CA SER A 47 11.56 0.90 7.36
C SER A 47 12.20 1.14 8.74
N PHE A 48 13.26 0.42 9.11
CA PHE A 48 14.03 0.77 10.30
C PHE A 48 14.96 1.95 10.01
N GLY A 49 15.14 2.84 10.99
CA GLY A 49 16.03 4.00 10.85
C GLY A 49 15.54 5.04 9.82
N ALA A 50 14.21 5.17 9.66
CA ALA A 50 13.48 5.95 8.66
C ALA A 50 13.71 7.49 8.64
N GLY A 51 14.88 7.95 9.04
CA GLY A 51 15.25 9.35 9.12
C GLY A 51 14.78 10.01 10.42
N TYR A 52 14.70 11.33 10.39
CA TYR A 52 14.39 12.14 11.56
C TYR A 52 12.91 12.48 11.61
N ARG A 53 12.22 12.01 12.67
CA ARG A 53 10.89 12.52 13.02
C ARG A 53 11.06 13.79 13.87
N ALA A 54 10.27 14.82 13.59
CA ALA A 54 10.32 16.08 14.34
C ALA A 54 9.92 15.91 15.81
N HIS A 55 9.08 14.91 16.08
CA HIS A 55 8.68 14.51 17.42
C HIS A 55 9.00 13.03 17.60
N GLU A 56 9.59 12.70 18.74
CA GLU A 56 9.78 11.31 19.14
C GLU A 56 8.40 10.68 19.41
N GLU A 57 8.22 9.48 18.88
CA GLU A 57 6.97 8.74 19.00
C GLU A 57 7.31 7.28 19.23
N GLU A 58 6.58 6.65 20.15
CA GLU A 58 6.71 5.21 20.36
C GLU A 58 6.38 4.46 19.05
N PRO A 59 7.22 3.48 18.67
CA PRO A 59 6.96 2.62 17.52
C PRO A 59 5.64 1.84 17.65
N ASP A 60 4.95 1.59 16.52
CA ASP A 60 3.67 0.86 16.53
C ASP A 60 3.95 -0.65 16.62
N ALA A 61 3.14 -1.41 17.35
CA ALA A 61 3.39 -2.83 17.57
C ALA A 61 3.34 -3.67 16.28
N TYR A 62 2.65 -3.19 15.23
CA TYR A 62 2.36 -3.98 14.03
C TYR A 62 2.73 -3.27 12.73
N ARG A 63 2.54 -1.96 12.65
CA ARG A 63 2.78 -1.17 11.42
C ARG A 63 4.22 -0.68 11.35
N THR A 64 4.80 -0.75 10.15
CA THR A 64 6.08 -0.09 9.89
C THR A 64 5.93 1.42 9.92
N CYS A 65 7.05 2.13 10.05
CA CYS A 65 7.03 3.59 10.10
C CYS A 65 6.38 4.23 8.85
N PHE A 66 6.62 3.67 7.66
CA PHE A 66 6.11 4.21 6.39
C PHE A 66 4.65 3.85 6.17
N GLU A 67 4.18 2.71 6.69
CA GLU A 67 2.74 2.40 6.74
C GLU A 67 2.00 3.42 7.60
N ARG A 68 2.56 3.80 8.75
CA ARG A 68 1.98 4.87 9.60
C ARG A 68 1.95 6.21 8.86
N ASP A 69 3.00 6.56 8.14
CA ASP A 69 3.06 7.82 7.39
C ASP A 69 2.03 7.85 6.26
N ARG A 70 1.90 6.74 5.51
CA ARG A 70 0.85 6.55 4.51
C ARG A 70 -0.54 6.72 5.11
N ASP A 71 -0.82 6.07 6.23
CA ASP A 71 -2.12 6.15 6.92
C ASP A 71 -2.43 7.59 7.37
N ARG A 72 -1.43 8.31 7.91
CA ARG A 72 -1.56 9.71 8.32
C ARG A 72 -1.89 10.62 7.14
N ILE A 73 -1.21 10.45 6.01
CA ILE A 73 -1.46 11.21 4.79
C ILE A 73 -2.90 10.97 4.31
N LEU A 74 -3.34 9.71 4.24
CA LEU A 74 -4.70 9.35 3.82
C LEU A 74 -5.79 10.01 4.69
N HIS A 75 -5.54 10.14 5.99
CA HIS A 75 -6.50 10.75 6.93
C HIS A 75 -6.33 12.27 7.09
N ALA A 76 -5.32 12.88 6.46
CA ALA A 76 -5.05 14.30 6.56
C ALA A 76 -6.13 15.14 5.87
N SER A 77 -6.44 16.30 6.45
CA SER A 77 -7.36 17.26 5.85
C SER A 77 -6.84 17.81 4.51
N ALA A 78 -5.53 17.91 4.33
CA ALA A 78 -4.90 18.28 3.05
C ALA A 78 -5.26 17.29 1.94
N PHE A 79 -5.06 16.00 2.17
CA PHE A 79 -5.39 14.95 1.22
C PHE A 79 -6.89 14.91 0.87
N ARG A 80 -7.78 15.02 1.88
CA ARG A 80 -9.23 15.09 1.63
C ARG A 80 -9.65 16.27 0.77
N ARG A 81 -8.97 17.42 0.88
CA ARG A 81 -9.27 18.61 0.06
C ARG A 81 -8.95 18.43 -1.42
N LEU A 82 -8.12 17.44 -1.79
CA LEU A 82 -7.81 17.14 -3.20
C LEU A 82 -9.04 16.70 -4.00
N ALA A 83 -10.07 16.16 -3.34
CA ALA A 83 -11.34 15.82 -3.98
C ALA A 83 -12.03 17.06 -4.59
N GLY A 84 -11.84 18.24 -4.00
CA GLY A 84 -12.40 19.50 -4.46
C GLY A 84 -11.49 20.30 -5.39
N LYS A 85 -10.26 19.84 -5.65
CA LYS A 85 -9.31 20.50 -6.55
C LYS A 85 -9.33 19.80 -7.91
N THR A 86 -9.58 20.55 -8.97
CA THR A 86 -9.46 20.02 -10.34
C THR A 86 -8.01 19.76 -10.70
N GLN A 87 -7.76 18.68 -11.42
CA GLN A 87 -6.54 18.52 -12.20
C GLN A 87 -6.78 19.24 -13.55
N VAL A 88 -5.76 19.93 -14.07
CA VAL A 88 -5.79 20.82 -15.26
C VAL A 88 -6.91 20.54 -16.30
N PHE A 89 -7.58 21.63 -16.70
CA PHE A 89 -8.58 21.80 -17.79
C PHE A 89 -8.79 20.62 -18.76
N VAL A 90 -10.05 20.18 -18.93
CA VAL A 90 -10.46 19.36 -20.08
C VAL A 90 -11.82 19.78 -20.66
N PHE A 91 -11.87 19.65 -21.99
CA PHE A 91 -12.94 19.88 -22.96
C PHE A 91 -14.34 19.33 -22.58
N PRO A 92 -15.42 19.78 -23.24
CA PRO A 92 -16.81 19.62 -22.80
C PRO A 92 -17.36 18.19 -22.64
N GLN A 93 -16.57 17.16 -22.94
CA GLN A 93 -17.04 15.77 -23.13
C GLN A 93 -16.24 14.73 -22.34
N ASP A 94 -15.26 15.14 -21.53
CA ASP A 94 -14.41 14.19 -20.77
C ASP A 94 -14.81 14.05 -19.30
N HIS A 95 -14.53 12.89 -18.70
CA HIS A 95 -14.73 12.66 -17.28
C HIS A 95 -13.71 13.46 -16.48
N GLN A 96 -14.18 14.44 -15.71
CA GLN A 96 -13.31 15.32 -14.94
C GLN A 96 -12.54 14.53 -13.87
N ARG A 97 -11.20 14.56 -13.97
CA ARG A 97 -10.33 14.07 -12.89
C ARG A 97 -10.10 15.16 -11.86
N THR A 98 -10.09 14.76 -10.59
CA THR A 98 -9.67 15.60 -9.47
C THR A 98 -8.20 15.32 -9.16
N ARG A 99 -7.57 16.20 -8.38
CA ARG A 99 -6.23 15.93 -7.83
C ARG A 99 -6.20 14.66 -6.97
N LEU A 100 -7.32 14.33 -6.32
CA LEU A 100 -7.45 13.09 -5.56
C LEU A 100 -7.37 11.87 -6.48
N THR A 101 -8.13 11.84 -7.58
CA THR A 101 -8.07 10.71 -8.52
C THR A 101 -6.68 10.59 -9.15
N HIS A 102 -6.03 11.72 -9.45
CA HIS A 102 -4.65 11.72 -9.93
C HIS A 102 -3.68 11.12 -8.91
N ALA A 103 -3.75 11.53 -7.64
CA ALA A 103 -2.88 11.00 -6.58
C ALA A 103 -3.06 9.47 -6.39
N LEU A 104 -4.28 8.97 -6.49
CA LEU A 104 -4.56 7.53 -6.43
C LEU A 104 -3.96 6.76 -7.62
N GLU A 105 -4.05 7.31 -8.83
CA GLU A 105 -3.45 6.72 -10.03
C GLU A 105 -1.92 6.71 -9.96
N VAL A 106 -1.32 7.81 -9.53
CA VAL A 106 0.14 7.90 -9.31
C VAL A 106 0.57 6.88 -8.26
N ALA A 107 -0.16 6.74 -7.15
CA ALA A 107 0.13 5.75 -6.11
C ALA A 107 0.07 4.32 -6.65
N GLN A 108 -0.95 3.98 -7.43
CA GLN A 108 -1.07 2.65 -8.04
C GLN A 108 0.10 2.33 -8.97
N VAL A 109 0.46 3.25 -9.88
CA VAL A 109 1.56 3.07 -10.82
C VAL A 109 2.89 2.98 -10.08
N ALA A 110 3.16 3.89 -9.14
CA ALA A 110 4.39 3.91 -8.36
C ALA A 110 4.56 2.63 -7.53
N ALA A 111 3.50 2.14 -6.88
CA ALA A 111 3.53 0.89 -6.13
C ALA A 111 3.78 -0.34 -7.04
N SER A 112 3.25 -0.35 -8.26
CA SER A 112 3.53 -1.39 -9.25
C SER A 112 5.01 -1.43 -9.62
N VAL A 113 5.60 -0.26 -9.92
CA VAL A 113 7.03 -0.12 -10.23
C VAL A 113 7.89 -0.52 -9.03
N ALA A 114 7.54 -0.07 -7.82
CA ALA A 114 8.27 -0.41 -6.59
C ALA A 114 8.30 -1.91 -6.33
N ARG A 115 7.16 -2.60 -6.47
CA ARG A 115 7.10 -4.07 -6.32
C ARG A 115 7.99 -4.78 -7.33
N ALA A 116 7.95 -4.38 -8.60
CA ALA A 116 8.75 -5.00 -9.65
C ALA A 116 10.26 -4.82 -9.43
N LEU A 117 10.67 -3.71 -8.81
CA LEU A 117 12.07 -3.38 -8.54
C LEU A 117 12.54 -3.79 -7.14
N GLY A 118 11.69 -4.39 -6.31
CA GLY A 118 12.02 -4.73 -4.92
C GLY A 118 12.31 -3.50 -4.06
N LEU A 119 11.56 -2.41 -4.26
CA LEU A 119 11.65 -1.17 -3.46
C LEU A 119 10.60 -1.15 -2.35
N ASN A 120 10.76 -0.24 -1.38
CA ASN A 120 9.82 -0.09 -0.28
C ASN A 120 8.49 0.50 -0.78
N VAL A 121 7.47 -0.36 -0.84
CA VAL A 121 6.14 -0.04 -1.37
C VAL A 121 5.42 0.97 -0.46
N ALA A 122 5.47 0.78 0.86
CA ALA A 122 4.78 1.66 1.80
C ALA A 122 5.31 3.09 1.73
N LEU A 123 6.64 3.25 1.66
CA LEU A 123 7.28 4.55 1.44
C LEU A 123 6.89 5.16 0.10
N THR A 124 6.91 4.37 -0.97
CA THR A 124 6.55 4.82 -2.32
C THR A 124 5.10 5.34 -2.36
N GLU A 125 4.17 4.60 -1.77
CA GLU A 125 2.76 4.99 -1.66
C GLU A 125 2.59 6.24 -0.80
N ALA A 126 3.29 6.35 0.34
CA ALA A 126 3.24 7.54 1.19
C ALA A 126 3.66 8.79 0.42
N ILE A 127 4.78 8.73 -0.32
CA ILE A 127 5.27 9.85 -1.15
C ILE A 127 4.26 10.16 -2.26
N ALA A 128 3.77 9.14 -2.97
CA ALA A 128 2.83 9.30 -4.07
C ALA A 128 1.48 9.86 -3.63
N LEU A 129 1.00 9.58 -2.41
CA LEU A 129 -0.23 10.18 -1.89
C LEU A 129 0.01 11.60 -1.37
N GLY A 130 1.19 11.85 -0.79
CA GLY A 130 1.57 13.12 -0.19
C GLY A 130 2.03 14.20 -1.17
N HIS A 131 2.44 13.84 -2.40
CA HIS A 131 3.15 14.76 -3.30
C HIS A 131 2.34 15.99 -3.75
N ASP A 132 1.01 15.89 -3.78
CA ASP A 132 0.10 16.95 -4.27
C ASP A 132 -0.77 17.56 -3.16
N CYS A 133 -0.51 17.19 -1.89
CA CYS A 133 -1.26 17.67 -0.71
C CYS A 133 -1.08 19.17 -0.45
#